data_AF-A0A9D8QUW9-F1
#
_entry.id   AF-A0A9D8QUW9-F1
#
_cell.length_a   1.000
_cell.length_b   1.000
_cell.length_c   1.000
_cell.angle_alpha   90.00
_cell.angle_beta   90.00
_cell.angle_gamma   90.00
#
_symmetry.space_group_name_H-M   'P 1'
#
loop_
_entity.id
_entity.type
_entity.pdbx_description
1 polymer ?
#
loop_
_entity_poly.entity_id
_entity_poly.type
_entity_poly.pdbx_seq_one_letter_code
_entity_poly.pdbx_strand_id
1 'polypeptide(L)'
;MDAKKSVRQYKPASKTTGRRKKKKQSGWMRSLNWFRSNISDNEEVDPQKKGEHGDNLRFVWGAVLFILSLAILIALVSHIFTGAEDQKYVTSESYTAANWLGRWGYEVAHWLMDNTFGVSSILIPVFMLAASIRIMGLAKVRLHIWFLNCMIIMAWASAFAA
;
A
#
# COMPACT_ATOMS: atom_id res chain seq x y z
N MET A 1 -5.67 30.16 84.54
CA MET A 1 -5.43 30.03 83.09
C MET A 1 -6.75 30.39 82.43
N ASP A 2 -6.81 31.44 81.62
CA ASP A 2 -7.73 31.55 80.46
C ASP A 2 -7.51 32.89 79.75
N ALA A 3 -6.78 32.80 78.63
CA ALA A 3 -6.39 33.91 77.79
C ALA A 3 -7.48 34.19 76.73
N LYS A 4 -8.29 35.24 76.92
CA LYS A 4 -9.12 35.78 75.83
C LYS A 4 -8.26 36.60 74.87
N LYS A 5 -7.76 35.95 73.82
CA LYS A 5 -7.15 36.62 72.65
C LYS A 5 -8.25 37.32 71.84
N SER A 6 -8.14 38.64 71.74
CA SER A 6 -8.89 39.51 70.84
C SER A 6 -8.76 39.05 69.39
N VAL A 7 -9.89 38.74 68.75
CA VAL A 7 -9.95 38.38 67.33
C VAL A 7 -9.74 39.66 66.51
N ARG A 8 -8.59 39.81 65.84
CA ARG A 8 -8.39 40.85 64.82
C ARG A 8 -9.33 40.56 63.65
N GLN A 9 -10.25 41.47 63.38
CA GLN A 9 -11.03 41.45 62.15
C GLN A 9 -10.10 41.62 60.95
N TYR A 10 -10.12 40.65 60.04
CA TYR A 10 -9.40 40.71 58.78
C TYR A 10 -10.25 41.47 57.74
N LYS A 11 -9.71 42.57 57.21
CA LYS A 11 -10.31 43.37 56.13
C LYS A 11 -9.74 42.89 54.78
N PRO A 12 -10.55 42.38 53.83
CA PRO A 12 -10.00 41.87 52.58
C PRO A 12 -9.47 43.01 51.71
N ALA A 13 -8.31 42.78 51.10
CA ALA A 13 -7.65 43.71 50.19
C ALA A 13 -8.51 43.95 48.93
N SER A 14 -8.68 45.22 48.55
CA SER A 14 -9.41 45.63 47.35
C SER A 14 -8.67 45.20 46.09
N LYS A 15 -9.32 44.42 45.22
CA LYS A 15 -8.79 44.06 43.90
C LYS A 15 -8.70 45.30 43.01
N THR A 16 -7.52 45.88 42.86
CA THR A 16 -7.24 46.87 41.82
C THR A 16 -7.32 46.16 40.47
N THR A 17 -8.47 46.32 39.81
CA THR A 17 -8.68 45.78 38.47
C THR A 17 -7.89 46.66 37.51
N GLY A 18 -6.66 46.26 37.21
CA GLY A 18 -5.83 46.91 36.19
C GLY A 18 -6.57 46.89 34.86
N ARG A 19 -7.06 48.05 34.41
CA ARG A 19 -7.60 48.23 33.05
C ARG A 19 -6.47 47.96 32.06
N ARG A 20 -6.41 46.74 31.51
CA ARG A 20 -5.61 46.41 30.33
C ARG A 20 -6.10 47.30 29.18
N LYS A 21 -5.32 48.32 28.82
CA LYS A 21 -5.54 49.14 27.62
C LYS A 21 -5.50 48.21 26.41
N LYS A 22 -6.65 47.94 25.77
CA LYS A 22 -6.70 47.29 24.46
C LYS A 22 -6.05 48.26 23.46
N LYS A 23 -4.82 47.96 23.01
CA LYS A 23 -4.18 48.70 21.92
C LYS A 23 -5.10 48.62 20.70
N LYS A 24 -5.57 49.77 20.21
CA LYS A 24 -6.39 49.89 19.00
C LYS A 24 -5.52 49.53 17.80
N GLN A 25 -5.63 48.29 17.35
CA GLN A 25 -4.88 47.75 16.23
C GLN A 25 -5.28 48.49 14.95
N SER A 26 -4.31 48.99 14.18
CA SER A 26 -4.56 49.79 12.98
C SER A 26 -5.30 48.98 11.90
N GLY A 27 -6.12 49.65 11.07
CA GLY A 27 -6.88 48.98 10.02
C GLY A 27 -6.01 48.16 9.07
N TRP A 28 -4.80 48.67 8.77
CA TRP A 28 -3.79 47.96 7.98
C TRP A 28 -3.28 46.68 8.65
N MET A 29 -3.07 46.69 9.98
CA MET A 29 -2.69 45.47 10.71
C MET A 29 -3.81 44.44 10.72
N ARG A 30 -5.08 44.87 10.69
CA ARG A 30 -6.23 43.95 10.56
C ARG A 30 -6.30 43.35 9.16
N SER A 31 -6.06 44.14 8.12
CA SER A 31 -5.96 43.65 6.74
C SER A 31 -4.79 42.69 6.56
N LEU A 32 -3.61 43.02 7.09
CA LEU A 32 -2.43 42.14 7.03
C LEU A 32 -2.66 40.82 7.76
N ASN A 33 -3.30 40.85 8.92
CA ASN A 33 -3.64 39.62 9.65
C ASN A 33 -4.67 38.76 8.89
N TRP A 34 -5.65 39.38 8.21
CA TRP A 34 -6.62 38.68 7.37
C TRP A 34 -5.99 38.08 6.10
N PHE A 35 -5.10 38.81 5.43
CA PHE A 35 -4.36 38.26 4.28
C PHE A 35 -3.44 37.11 4.70
N ARG A 36 -2.80 37.24 5.86
CA ARG A 36 -1.93 36.21 6.41
C ARG A 36 -2.69 34.94 6.80
N SER A 37 -3.90 35.07 7.36
CA SER A 37 -4.74 33.89 7.62
C SER A 37 -5.13 33.18 6.33
N ASN A 38 -5.62 33.91 5.32
CA ASN A 38 -6.04 33.29 4.05
C ASN A 38 -4.91 32.58 3.28
N ILE A 39 -3.66 33.00 3.47
CA ILE A 39 -2.48 32.34 2.89
C ILE A 39 -2.09 31.10 3.70
N SER A 40 -2.22 31.14 5.02
CA SER A 40 -1.98 29.97 5.88
C SER A 40 -3.04 28.88 5.70
N ASP A 41 -4.28 29.24 5.38
CA ASP A 41 -5.38 28.28 5.16
C ASP A 41 -5.20 27.46 3.85
N ASN A 42 -4.41 27.96 2.90
CA ASN A 42 -4.12 27.26 1.63
C ASN A 42 -2.93 26.29 1.72
N GLU A 43 -2.22 26.26 2.85
CA GLU A 43 -1.04 25.40 3.06
C GLU A 43 -1.20 24.48 4.28
N GLU A 44 -2.41 24.35 4.83
CA GLU A 44 -2.72 23.35 5.85
C GLU A 44 -3.41 22.15 5.20
N VAL A 45 -2.62 21.33 4.50
CA VAL A 45 -3.04 19.96 4.18
C VAL A 45 -3.14 19.21 5.51
N ASP A 46 -4.36 19.08 6.01
CA ASP A 46 -4.70 18.32 7.21
C ASP A 46 -3.89 17.01 7.29
N PRO A 47 -2.97 16.86 8.27
CA PRO A 47 -2.13 15.68 8.37
C PRO A 47 -2.94 14.40 8.65
N GLN A 48 -4.21 14.52 9.08
CA GLN A 48 -5.12 13.38 9.27
C GLN A 48 -5.78 12.94 7.97
N LYS A 49 -6.08 13.86 7.03
CA LYS A 49 -6.73 13.55 5.74
C LYS A 49 -5.75 13.04 4.67
N LYS A 50 -4.45 13.17 4.93
CA LYS A 50 -3.36 12.66 4.08
C LYS A 50 -3.07 11.16 4.26
N GLY A 51 -3.75 10.49 5.21
CA GLY A 51 -3.48 9.10 5.59
C GLY A 51 -4.35 8.02 4.91
N GLU A 52 -5.61 8.29 4.58
CA GLU A 52 -6.50 7.22 4.07
C GLU A 52 -6.31 6.91 2.58
N HIS A 53 -6.07 7.92 1.74
CA HIS A 53 -5.95 7.70 0.29
C HIS A 53 -4.73 6.83 -0.07
N GLY A 54 -3.62 7.01 0.66
CA GLY A 54 -2.38 6.26 0.43
C GLY A 54 -2.49 4.79 0.86
N ASP A 55 -3.13 4.52 2.01
CA ASP A 55 -3.27 3.16 2.53
C ASP A 55 -4.30 2.34 1.74
N ASN A 56 -5.40 2.96 1.32
CA ASN A 56 -6.35 2.35 0.41
C ASN A 56 -5.71 2.03 -0.96
N LEU A 57 -4.89 2.94 -1.49
CA LEU A 57 -4.18 2.72 -2.75
C LEU A 57 -3.19 1.56 -2.64
N ARG A 58 -2.43 1.47 -1.54
CA ARG A 58 -1.51 0.35 -1.26
C ARG A 58 -2.26 -0.98 -1.19
N PHE A 59 -3.42 -0.99 -0.52
CA PHE A 59 -4.29 -2.17 -0.46
C PHE A 59 -4.82 -2.57 -1.85
N VAL A 60 -5.32 -1.60 -2.63
CA VAL A 60 -5.83 -1.83 -4.00
C VAL A 60 -4.75 -2.38 -4.92
N TRP A 61 -3.55 -1.79 -4.91
CA TRP A 61 -2.42 -2.33 -5.68
C TRP A 61 -2.05 -3.75 -5.26
N GLY A 62 -2.06 -4.03 -3.95
CA GLY A 62 -1.91 -5.38 -3.43
C GLY A 62 -2.98 -6.34 -3.99
N ALA A 63 -4.25 -5.92 -3.98
CA ALA A 63 -5.37 -6.74 -4.47
C ALA A 63 -5.31 -7.02 -5.97
N VAL A 64 -4.98 -6.01 -6.77
CA VAL A 64 -4.79 -6.19 -8.21
C VAL A 64 -3.65 -7.18 -8.48
N LEU A 65 -2.52 -7.05 -7.78
CA LEU A 65 -1.39 -7.98 -7.91
C LEU A 65 -1.76 -9.40 -7.46
N PHE A 66 -2.57 -9.56 -6.41
CA PHE A 66 -3.03 -10.86 -5.93
C PHE A 66 -3.90 -11.58 -6.97
N ILE A 67 -4.86 -10.86 -7.56
CA ILE A 67 -5.73 -11.40 -8.61
C ILE A 67 -4.91 -11.77 -9.85
N LEU A 68 -4.03 -10.88 -10.28
CA LEU A 68 -3.15 -11.12 -11.43
C LEU A 68 -2.26 -12.35 -11.20
N SER A 69 -1.72 -12.48 -10.00
CA SER A 69 -0.89 -13.62 -9.60
C SER A 69 -1.64 -14.94 -9.67
N LEU A 70 -2.88 -14.99 -9.19
CA LEU A 70 -3.74 -16.17 -9.28
C LEU A 70 -4.09 -16.50 -10.74
N ALA A 71 -4.37 -15.48 -11.54
CA ALA A 71 -4.69 -15.66 -12.96
C ALA A 71 -3.53 -16.32 -13.73
N ILE A 72 -2.29 -15.86 -13.50
CA ILE A 72 -1.09 -16.47 -14.09
C ILE A 72 -0.87 -17.89 -13.54
N LEU A 73 -1.06 -18.11 -12.24
CA LEU A 73 -0.92 -19.45 -11.64
C LEU A 73 -1.90 -20.45 -12.27
N ILE A 74 -3.17 -20.07 -12.41
CA ILE A 74 -4.19 -20.89 -13.07
C ILE A 74 -3.83 -21.15 -14.52
N ALA A 75 -3.34 -20.14 -15.24
CA ALA A 75 -2.92 -20.29 -16.63
C ALA A 75 -1.76 -21.28 -16.79
N LEU A 76 -0.76 -21.26 -15.91
CA LEU A 76 0.36 -22.21 -15.91
C LEU A 76 -0.08 -23.63 -15.55
N VAL A 77 -0.90 -23.77 -14.50
CA VAL A 77 -1.43 -25.08 -14.10
C VAL A 77 -2.26 -25.68 -15.25
N SER A 78 -3.12 -24.88 -15.89
CA SER A 78 -3.87 -25.31 -17.06
C SER A 78 -2.94 -25.71 -18.21
N HIS A 79 -1.88 -24.95 -18.49
CA HIS A 79 -0.91 -25.27 -19.54
C HIS A 79 -0.18 -26.61 -19.31
N ILE A 80 0.13 -26.95 -18.05
CA ILE A 80 0.73 -28.25 -17.72
C ILE A 80 -0.20 -29.42 -18.07
N PHE A 81 -1.50 -29.26 -17.83
CA PHE A 81 -2.49 -30.30 -18.14
C PHE A 81 -2.94 -30.32 -19.60
N THR A 82 -2.99 -29.14 -20.26
CA THR A 82 -3.55 -28.96 -21.61
C THR A 82 -2.49 -28.79 -22.70
N GLY A 83 -1.21 -28.65 -22.35
CA GLY A 83 -0.14 -28.26 -23.28
C GLY A 83 0.02 -29.16 -24.50
N ALA A 84 -0.29 -30.46 -24.40
CA ALA A 84 -0.27 -31.39 -25.54
C ALA A 84 -1.46 -31.21 -26.51
N GLU A 85 -2.57 -30.64 -26.04
CA GLU A 85 -3.73 -30.32 -26.87
C GLU A 85 -3.60 -28.94 -27.52
N ASP A 86 -3.06 -27.95 -26.79
CA ASP A 86 -2.91 -26.59 -27.30
C ASP A 86 -1.94 -26.51 -28.51
N GLN A 87 -0.93 -27.37 -28.60
CA GLN A 87 -0.06 -27.45 -29.78
C GLN A 87 -0.79 -27.91 -31.05
N LYS A 88 -1.88 -28.67 -30.94
CA LYS A 88 -2.62 -29.21 -32.10
C LYS A 88 -3.51 -28.15 -32.77
N TYR A 89 -3.96 -27.17 -32.01
CA TYR A 89 -4.82 -26.10 -32.51
C TYR A 89 -4.04 -24.95 -33.15
N VAL A 90 -2.73 -24.84 -32.91
CA VAL A 90 -1.83 -23.83 -33.52
C VAL A 90 -1.75 -23.95 -35.05
N THR A 91 -2.09 -25.12 -35.62
CA THR A 91 -2.06 -25.38 -37.07
C THR A 91 -3.38 -25.04 -37.79
N SER A 92 -4.48 -24.89 -37.05
CA SER A 92 -5.79 -24.55 -37.61
C SER A 92 -6.14 -23.09 -37.29
N GLU A 93 -6.58 -22.33 -38.29
CA GLU A 93 -6.83 -20.87 -38.24
C GLU A 93 -7.82 -20.37 -37.16
N SER A 94 -8.35 -21.26 -36.30
CA SER A 94 -9.15 -20.96 -35.13
C SER A 94 -8.32 -21.14 -33.85
N TYR A 95 -7.51 -20.14 -33.51
CA TYR A 95 -6.71 -20.08 -32.28
C TYR A 95 -7.60 -19.92 -31.02
N THR A 96 -8.28 -20.98 -30.61
CA THR A 96 -8.95 -21.07 -29.31
C THR A 96 -8.08 -21.91 -28.37
N ALA A 97 -7.24 -21.25 -27.58
CA ALA A 97 -6.49 -21.94 -26.53
C ALA A 97 -7.49 -22.55 -25.52
N ALA A 98 -7.30 -23.82 -25.16
CA ALA A 98 -8.15 -24.53 -24.21
C ALA A 98 -7.84 -24.15 -22.75
N ASN A 99 -6.84 -23.29 -22.52
CA ASN A 99 -6.54 -22.69 -21.24
C ASN A 99 -7.75 -21.91 -20.68
N TRP A 100 -8.00 -22.02 -19.36
CA TRP A 100 -9.08 -21.32 -18.66
C TRP A 100 -9.02 -19.79 -18.79
N LEU A 101 -7.83 -19.21 -19.00
CA LEU A 101 -7.67 -17.78 -19.28
C LEU A 101 -7.75 -17.42 -20.78
N GLY A 102 -8.09 -18.37 -21.62
CA GLY A 102 -8.11 -18.26 -23.07
C GLY A 102 -6.72 -18.01 -23.66
N ARG A 103 -6.69 -17.38 -24.85
CA ARG A 103 -5.46 -17.16 -25.63
C ARG A 103 -4.38 -16.38 -24.88
N TRP A 104 -4.75 -15.37 -24.10
CA TRP A 104 -3.80 -14.55 -23.34
C TRP A 104 -3.11 -15.36 -22.24
N GLY A 105 -3.84 -16.26 -21.56
CA GLY A 105 -3.25 -17.15 -20.56
C GLY A 105 -2.28 -18.15 -21.16
N TYR A 106 -2.64 -18.75 -22.30
CA TYR A 106 -1.76 -19.65 -23.03
C TYR A 106 -0.48 -18.96 -23.50
N GLU A 107 -0.58 -17.78 -24.10
CA GLU A 107 0.60 -17.04 -24.58
C GLU A 107 1.57 -16.74 -23.42
N VAL A 108 1.06 -16.27 -22.29
CA VAL A 108 1.85 -16.01 -21.09
C VAL A 108 2.45 -17.30 -20.55
N ALA A 109 1.67 -18.38 -20.44
CA ALA A 109 2.13 -19.65 -19.91
C ALA A 109 3.17 -20.32 -20.80
N HIS A 110 2.98 -20.35 -22.11
CA HIS A 110 3.92 -20.87 -23.11
C HIS A 110 5.23 -20.07 -23.09
N TRP A 111 5.16 -18.74 -23.01
CA TRP A 111 6.38 -17.92 -22.89
C TRP A 111 7.13 -18.16 -21.56
N LEU A 112 6.41 -18.38 -20.46
CA LEU A 112 7.02 -18.63 -19.14
C LEU A 112 7.57 -20.07 -18.99
N MET A 113 6.83 -21.07 -19.43
CA MET A 113 7.23 -22.48 -19.34
C MET A 113 8.18 -22.86 -20.46
N ASP A 114 7.80 -22.69 -21.72
CA ASP A 114 8.52 -23.33 -22.82
C ASP A 114 9.75 -22.51 -23.26
N ASN A 115 9.73 -21.19 -23.11
CA ASN A 115 10.81 -20.31 -23.59
C ASN A 115 11.78 -19.79 -22.51
N THR A 116 11.42 -19.79 -21.23
CA THR A 116 12.24 -19.14 -20.19
C THR A 116 12.69 -20.07 -19.07
N PHE A 117 11.77 -20.75 -18.37
CA PHE A 117 12.12 -21.44 -17.11
C PHE A 117 11.61 -22.87 -16.95
N GLY A 118 10.83 -23.41 -17.89
CA GLY A 118 10.21 -24.73 -17.74
C GLY A 118 9.11 -24.75 -16.67
N VAL A 119 8.86 -25.96 -16.14
CA VAL A 119 7.89 -26.21 -15.05
C VAL A 119 8.20 -25.38 -13.78
N SER A 120 9.47 -24.99 -13.59
CA SER A 120 9.89 -24.15 -12.47
C SER A 120 9.29 -22.73 -12.48
N SER A 121 8.74 -22.28 -13.61
CA SER A 121 8.05 -20.99 -13.75
C SER A 121 6.87 -20.81 -12.79
N ILE A 122 6.29 -21.88 -12.24
CA ILE A 122 5.24 -21.84 -11.19
C ILE A 122 5.69 -21.03 -9.96
N LEU A 123 6.99 -20.99 -9.66
CA LEU A 123 7.52 -20.22 -8.53
C LEU A 123 7.31 -18.71 -8.69
N ILE A 124 7.22 -18.19 -9.92
CA ILE A 124 7.05 -16.76 -10.21
C ILE A 124 5.69 -16.24 -9.69
N PRO A 125 4.53 -16.81 -10.09
CA PRO A 125 3.27 -16.39 -9.52
C PRO A 125 3.14 -16.75 -8.03
N VAL A 126 3.76 -17.84 -7.54
CA VAL A 126 3.77 -18.08 -6.08
C VAL A 126 4.48 -16.95 -5.32
N PHE A 127 5.58 -16.44 -5.88
CA PHE A 127 6.29 -15.29 -5.32
C PHE A 127 5.46 -14.00 -5.40
N MET A 128 4.81 -13.72 -6.54
CA MET A 128 3.89 -12.58 -6.68
C MET A 128 2.73 -12.66 -5.68
N LEU A 129 2.19 -13.85 -5.42
CA LEU A 129 1.13 -14.06 -4.44
C LEU A 129 1.62 -13.67 -3.04
N ALA A 130 2.80 -14.16 -2.63
CA ALA A 130 3.39 -13.80 -1.34
C ALA A 130 3.71 -12.29 -1.25
N ALA A 131 4.16 -11.68 -2.34
CA ALA A 131 4.43 -10.24 -2.42
C ALA A 131 3.16 -9.42 -2.25
N SER A 132 2.06 -9.82 -2.90
CA SER A 132 0.77 -9.14 -2.83
C SER A 132 0.17 -9.13 -1.41
N ILE A 133 0.18 -10.28 -0.73
CA ILE A 133 -0.27 -10.42 0.66
C ILE A 133 0.58 -9.54 1.59
N ARG A 134 1.89 -9.43 1.31
CA ARG A 134 2.79 -8.56 2.07
C ARG A 134 2.51 -7.08 1.83
N ILE A 135 2.23 -6.66 0.59
CA ILE A 135 1.88 -5.27 0.24
C ILE A 135 0.57 -4.86 0.93
N MET A 136 -0.41 -5.77 1.04
CA MET A 136 -1.65 -5.53 1.79
C MET A 136 -1.44 -5.45 3.32
N GLY A 137 -0.25 -5.78 3.83
CA GLY A 137 0.04 -5.78 5.26
C GLY A 137 -0.52 -6.99 6.03
N LEU A 138 -1.07 -8.00 5.33
CA LEU A 138 -1.69 -9.17 5.96
C LEU A 138 -0.65 -10.16 6.54
N ALA A 139 0.61 -10.11 6.09
CA ALA A 139 1.65 -11.02 6.56
C ALA A 139 3.04 -10.38 6.67
N LYS A 140 3.75 -10.68 7.77
CA LYS A 140 5.20 -10.46 7.93
C LYS A 140 5.99 -11.61 7.28
N VAL A 141 5.85 -11.78 5.96
CA VAL A 141 6.67 -12.75 5.22
C VAL A 141 8.07 -12.17 4.98
N ARG A 142 9.12 -12.95 5.24
CA ARG A 142 10.51 -12.61 4.88
C ARG A 142 10.74 -12.83 3.38
N LEU A 143 10.15 -11.96 2.57
CA LEU A 143 10.08 -12.08 1.10
C LEU A 143 11.46 -12.19 0.42
N HIS A 144 12.47 -11.50 0.96
CA HIS A 144 13.82 -11.46 0.41
C HIS A 144 14.58 -12.80 0.51
N ILE A 145 14.33 -13.59 1.56
CA ILE A 145 14.96 -14.92 1.73
C ILE A 145 14.28 -15.96 0.82
N TRP A 146 12.96 -15.85 0.63
CA TRP A 146 12.21 -16.72 -0.28
C TRP A 146 12.51 -16.41 -1.75
N PHE A 147 12.69 -15.14 -2.10
CA PHE A 147 13.10 -14.72 -3.45
C PHE A 147 14.45 -15.29 -3.87
N LEU A 148 15.46 -15.21 -2.98
CA LEU A 148 16.79 -15.75 -3.25
C LEU A 148 16.78 -17.27 -3.44
N ASN A 149 16.00 -18.00 -2.64
CA ASN A 149 15.84 -19.45 -2.84
C ASN A 149 15.19 -19.78 -4.19
N CYS A 150 14.15 -19.05 -4.58
CA CYS A 150 13.50 -19.24 -5.89
C CYS A 150 14.45 -18.92 -7.05
N MET A 151 15.20 -17.81 -6.97
CA MET A 151 16.20 -17.44 -7.97
C MET A 151 17.32 -18.48 -8.11
N ILE A 152 17.81 -19.03 -7.00
CA ILE A 152 18.84 -20.07 -7.01
C ILE A 152 18.29 -21.34 -7.67
N ILE A 153 17.08 -21.78 -7.32
CA ILE A 153 16.44 -22.96 -7.93
C ILE A 153 16.19 -22.74 -9.42
N MET A 154 15.74 -21.54 -9.83
CA MET A 154 15.53 -21.20 -11.24
C MET A 154 16.82 -21.20 -12.05
N ALA A 155 17.89 -20.58 -11.53
CA ALA A 155 19.19 -20.57 -12.20
C ALA A 155 19.77 -21.99 -12.34
N TRP A 156 19.55 -22.84 -11.34
CA TRP A 156 20.02 -24.23 -11.36
C TRP A 156 19.22 -25.10 -12.33
N ALA A 157 17.89 -24.96 -12.35
CA ALA A 157 17.02 -25.69 -13.28
C ALA A 157 17.28 -25.30 -14.74
N SER A 158 17.51 -24.01 -15.01
CA SER A 158 17.87 -23.53 -16.36
C SER A 158 19.24 -24.04 -16.82
N ALA A 159 20.23 -24.11 -15.92
CA ALA A 159 21.55 -24.62 -16.25
C ALA A 159 21.57 -26.14 -16.52
N PHE A 160 20.57 -26.89 -16.03
CA PHE A 160 20.46 -28.34 -16.22
C PHE A 160 19.53 -28.72 -17.39
N ALA A 161 18.69 -27.79 -17.83
CA ALA A 161 17.79 -27.97 -18.98
C ALA A 161 18.39 -27.48 -20.32
N ALA A 162 19.57 -26.84 -20.29
CA ALA A 162 20.38 -26.46 -21.46
C ALA A 162 21.45 -27.52 -21.74
#